data_AF-A0A370LZ22-F1
#
_entry.id   AF-A0A370LZ22-F1
#
_cell.length_a   1.000
_cell.length_b   1.000
_cell.length_c   1.000
_cell.angle_alpha   90.00
_cell.angle_beta   90.00
_cell.angle_gamma   90.00
#
_symmetry.space_group_name_H-M   'P 1'
#
loop_
_entity.id
_entity.type
_entity.pdbx_description
1 polymer ?
#
loop_
_entity_poly.entity_id
_entity_poly.type
_entity_poly.pdbx_seq_one_letter_code
_entity_poly.pdbx_strand_id
1 'polypeptide(L)'
;MSDRGSYRKPFRHRFGQKKFKQPAPTMEDKIKSFVIRNSRNGFFTKVNTLSFKFEITKDEAWSLAGGLLADNVLECTHDERGDAKLCEAGKLDEVQQKEYSRMGAKKNQKKNPKKN
;
A
#
# COMPACT_ATOMS: atom_id res chain seq x y z
N MET A 1 -17.62 -18.11 60.97
CA MET A 1 -16.32 -17.95 60.29
C MET A 1 -16.54 -18.29 58.83
N SER A 2 -16.43 -17.32 57.93
CA SER A 2 -16.83 -17.46 56.52
C SER A 2 -15.59 -17.58 55.63
N ASP A 3 -15.30 -18.80 55.18
CA ASP A 3 -14.22 -19.10 54.24
C ASP A 3 -14.50 -18.51 52.85
N ARG A 4 -13.81 -17.42 52.52
CA ARG A 4 -13.75 -16.86 51.14
C ARG A 4 -12.63 -17.56 50.37
N GLY A 5 -12.94 -18.72 49.80
CA GLY A 5 -12.09 -19.41 48.83
C GLY A 5 -11.99 -18.62 47.52
N SER A 6 -10.88 -17.90 47.34
CA SER A 6 -10.53 -17.21 46.09
C SER A 6 -10.05 -18.22 45.04
N TYR A 7 -10.94 -18.64 44.14
CA TYR A 7 -10.56 -19.36 42.92
C TYR A 7 -9.87 -18.37 41.95
N ARG A 8 -8.55 -18.20 42.09
CA ARG A 8 -7.73 -17.60 41.02
C ARG A 8 -7.74 -18.57 39.83
N LYS A 9 -8.41 -18.17 38.75
CA LYS A 9 -8.34 -18.83 37.43
C LYS A 9 -6.86 -19.04 37.08
N PRO A 10 -6.40 -20.26 36.74
CA PRO A 10 -5.05 -20.44 36.27
C PRO A 10 -4.91 -19.69 34.94
N PHE A 11 -3.92 -18.81 34.86
CA PHE A 11 -3.48 -18.22 33.59
C PHE A 11 -3.18 -19.38 32.66
N ARG A 12 -4.06 -19.59 31.67
CA ARG A 12 -3.88 -20.60 30.64
C ARG A 12 -2.67 -20.19 29.81
N HIS A 13 -1.48 -20.61 30.24
CA HIS A 13 -0.26 -20.55 29.44
C HIS A 13 -0.52 -21.34 28.17
N ARG A 14 -0.93 -20.64 27.10
CA ARG A 14 -1.04 -21.20 25.75
C ARG A 14 0.36 -21.37 25.18
N PHE A 15 1.09 -22.38 25.66
CA PHE A 15 2.07 -23.05 24.83
C PHE A 15 1.29 -23.77 23.74
N GLY A 16 1.34 -23.28 22.50
CA GLY A 16 0.71 -23.98 21.38
C GLY A 16 0.16 -23.10 20.29
N GLN A 17 0.98 -22.18 19.77
CA GLN A 17 0.88 -21.85 18.34
C GLN A 17 2.31 -21.74 17.84
N LYS A 18 2.84 -22.85 17.30
CA LYS A 18 3.90 -22.73 16.28
C LYS A 18 3.30 -21.82 15.23
N LYS A 19 3.63 -20.53 15.26
CA LYS A 19 3.33 -19.63 14.16
C LYS A 19 4.04 -20.28 12.98
N PHE A 20 3.28 -20.90 12.09
CA PHE A 20 3.80 -21.28 10.78
C PHE A 20 4.44 -20.01 10.25
N LYS A 21 5.77 -19.97 10.23
CA LYS A 21 6.50 -18.86 9.61
C LYS A 21 6.00 -18.91 8.18
N GLN A 22 5.14 -17.97 7.81
CA GLN A 22 4.79 -17.82 6.41
C GLN A 22 6.11 -17.67 5.65
N PRO A 23 6.25 -18.33 4.48
CA PRO A 23 7.45 -18.19 3.68
C PRO A 23 7.74 -16.70 3.50
N ALA A 24 9.03 -16.34 3.47
CA ALA A 24 9.41 -14.96 3.27
C ALA A 24 8.69 -14.44 2.02
N PRO A 25 8.04 -13.26 2.09
CA PRO A 25 7.26 -12.76 0.98
C PRO A 25 8.17 -12.62 -0.23
N THR A 26 7.68 -13.07 -1.38
CA THR A 26 8.41 -12.97 -2.64
C THR A 26 8.61 -11.50 -3.02
N MET A 27 9.48 -11.25 -3.99
CA MET A 27 9.70 -9.90 -4.46
C MET A 27 8.43 -9.28 -5.04
N GLU A 28 7.68 -10.09 -5.79
CA GLU A 28 6.38 -9.75 -6.34
C GLU A 28 5.37 -9.41 -5.23
N ASP A 29 5.29 -10.22 -4.17
CA ASP A 29 4.40 -9.95 -3.02
C ASP A 29 4.72 -8.62 -2.33
N LYS A 30 6.01 -8.31 -2.21
CA LYS A 30 6.47 -7.04 -1.62
C LYS A 30 6.08 -5.86 -2.50
N ILE A 31 6.27 -5.97 -3.82
CA ILE A 31 5.87 -4.94 -4.79
C ILE A 31 4.35 -4.75 -4.76
N LYS A 32 3.59 -5.84 -4.88
CA LYS A 32 2.13 -5.87 -4.79
C LYS A 32 1.64 -5.17 -3.52
N SER A 33 2.15 -5.59 -2.37
CA SER A 33 1.78 -5.00 -1.07
C SER A 33 2.11 -3.51 -0.99
N PHE A 34 3.24 -3.10 -1.55
CA PHE A 34 3.66 -1.71 -1.57
C PHE A 34 2.74 -0.84 -2.45
N VAL A 35 2.44 -1.28 -3.67
CA VAL A 35 1.56 -0.57 -4.60
C VAL A 35 0.14 -0.48 -4.04
N ILE A 36 -0.42 -1.59 -3.54
CA ILE A 36 -1.77 -1.63 -2.96
C ILE A 36 -1.88 -0.68 -1.76
N ARG A 37 -0.88 -0.69 -0.86
CA ARG A 37 -0.86 0.21 0.29
C ARG A 37 -0.86 1.68 -0.14
N ASN A 38 -0.06 2.04 -1.14
CA ASN A 38 -0.02 3.41 -1.65
C ASN A 38 -1.35 3.79 -2.32
N SER A 39 -1.91 2.88 -3.11
CA SER A 39 -3.20 3.04 -3.78
C SER A 39 -4.33 3.31 -2.78
N ARG A 40 -4.37 2.55 -1.67
CA ARG A 40 -5.32 2.77 -0.57
C ARG A 40 -5.17 4.13 0.10
N ASN A 41 -3.95 4.65 0.14
CA ASN A 41 -3.66 6.00 0.61
C ASN A 41 -3.95 7.10 -0.45
N GLY A 42 -4.43 6.72 -1.63
CA GLY A 42 -4.74 7.61 -2.74
C GLY A 42 -3.49 8.09 -3.47
N PHE A 43 -2.49 7.23 -3.65
CA PHE A 43 -1.28 7.54 -4.42
C PHE A 43 -0.99 6.46 -5.45
N PHE A 44 -0.62 6.88 -6.65
CA PHE A 44 -0.01 6.00 -7.63
C PHE A 44 1.44 5.71 -7.26
N THR A 45 1.92 4.54 -7.66
CA THR A 45 3.33 4.15 -7.53
C THR A 45 3.97 4.12 -8.91
N LYS A 46 5.00 4.94 -9.17
CA LYS A 46 5.72 4.89 -10.45
C LYS A 46 6.54 3.61 -10.55
N VAL A 47 6.61 3.00 -11.74
CA VAL A 47 7.43 1.80 -11.98
C VAL A 47 8.90 2.06 -11.66
N ASN A 48 9.44 3.22 -12.06
CA ASN A 48 10.80 3.63 -11.72
C ASN A 48 11.06 3.65 -10.20
N THR A 49 10.06 4.02 -9.38
CA THR A 49 10.21 4.02 -7.92
C THR A 49 10.38 2.61 -7.37
N LEU A 50 9.83 1.58 -8.03
CA LEU A 50 10.04 0.20 -7.64
C LEU A 50 11.51 -0.17 -7.76
N SER A 51 12.15 0.09 -8.90
CA SER A 51 13.57 -0.19 -9.11
C SER A 51 14.46 0.38 -8.00
N PHE A 52 14.27 1.66 -7.65
CA PHE A 52 15.06 2.29 -6.57
C PHE A 52 14.75 1.74 -5.19
N LYS A 53 13.48 1.49 -4.88
CA LYS A 53 13.07 1.09 -3.53
C LYS A 53 13.41 -0.36 -3.20
N PHE A 54 13.41 -1.18 -4.23
CA PHE A 54 13.56 -2.62 -4.13
C PHE A 54 14.93 -3.10 -4.61
N GLU A 55 15.80 -2.17 -5.03
CA GLU A 55 17.17 -2.43 -5.48
C GLU A 55 17.21 -3.46 -6.63
N ILE A 56 16.24 -3.35 -7.55
CA ILE A 56 16.12 -4.18 -8.75
C ILE A 56 16.29 -3.35 -10.01
N THR A 57 16.59 -4.01 -11.13
CA THR A 57 16.70 -3.34 -12.43
C THR A 57 15.33 -2.83 -12.91
N LYS A 58 15.34 -1.94 -13.92
CA LYS A 58 14.10 -1.46 -14.53
C LYS A 58 13.34 -2.58 -15.23
N ASP A 59 14.04 -3.41 -15.99
CA ASP A 59 13.44 -4.57 -16.66
C ASP A 59 12.80 -5.55 -15.68
N GLU A 60 13.46 -5.86 -14.56
CA GLU A 60 12.87 -6.70 -13.52
C GLU A 60 11.64 -6.06 -12.88
N ALA A 61 11.67 -4.75 -12.60
CA ALA A 61 10.51 -4.04 -12.09
C ALA A 61 9.32 -4.11 -13.06
N TRP A 62 9.59 -3.97 -14.37
CA TRP A 62 8.58 -4.12 -15.42
C TRP A 62 8.09 -5.56 -15.55
N SER A 63 8.97 -6.55 -15.45
CA SER A 63 8.58 -7.96 -15.50
C SER A 63 7.67 -8.34 -14.34
N LEU A 64 8.02 -7.93 -13.11
CA LEU A 64 7.23 -8.20 -11.91
C LEU A 64 5.91 -7.43 -11.92
N ALA A 65 5.93 -6.16 -12.34
CA ALA A 65 4.71 -5.39 -12.51
C ALA A 65 3.82 -5.99 -13.61
N GLY A 66 4.41 -6.48 -14.70
CA GLY A 66 3.72 -7.12 -15.82
C GLY A 66 2.95 -8.37 -15.40
N GLY A 67 3.53 -9.22 -14.54
CA GLY A 67 2.82 -10.36 -13.96
C GLY A 67 1.59 -9.94 -13.17
N LEU A 68 1.76 -8.96 -12.27
CA LEU A 68 0.66 -8.42 -11.46
C LEU A 68 -0.44 -7.71 -12.29
N LEU A 69 -0.07 -7.12 -13.43
CA LEU A 69 -1.02 -6.53 -14.39
C LEU A 69 -1.78 -7.62 -15.15
N ALA A 70 -1.09 -8.66 -15.62
CA ALA A 70 -1.70 -9.79 -16.31
C ALA A 70 -2.70 -10.54 -15.40
N ASP A 71 -2.39 -10.64 -14.11
CA ASP A 71 -3.25 -11.24 -13.10
C ASP A 71 -4.41 -10.32 -12.66
N ASN A 72 -4.57 -9.14 -13.25
CA ASN A 72 -5.56 -8.10 -12.87
C ASN A 72 -5.50 -7.72 -11.38
N VAL A 73 -4.33 -7.84 -10.75
CA VAL A 73 -4.12 -7.43 -9.36
C VAL A 73 -3.86 -5.92 -9.29
N LEU A 74 -3.13 -5.41 -10.26
CA LEU A 74 -2.80 -3.99 -10.40
C LEU A 74 -3.39 -3.46 -11.71
N GLU A 75 -3.51 -2.14 -11.78
CA GLU A 75 -3.79 -1.39 -13.00
C GLU A 75 -2.60 -0.46 -13.30
N CYS A 76 -2.34 -0.24 -14.59
CA CYS A 76 -1.31 0.66 -15.07
C CYS A 76 -1.96 1.85 -15.79
N THR A 77 -1.49 3.05 -15.46
CA THR A 77 -1.80 4.30 -16.15
C THR A 77 -0.51 5.06 -16.45
N HIS A 78 -0.59 6.15 -17.21
CA HIS A 78 0.55 7.00 -17.50
C HIS A 78 0.33 8.39 -16.91
N ASP A 79 1.42 9.03 -16.47
CA ASP A 79 1.40 10.43 -16.07
C ASP A 79 1.49 11.38 -17.28
N GLU A 80 1.40 12.68 -17.03
CA GLU A 80 1.49 13.72 -18.07
C GLU A 80 2.80 13.68 -18.88
N ARG A 81 3.85 13.05 -18.36
CA ARG A 81 5.17 12.88 -18.99
C ARG A 81 5.32 11.52 -19.69
N GLY A 82 4.31 10.66 -19.62
CA GLY A 82 4.37 9.30 -20.14
C GLY A 82 5.06 8.31 -19.20
N ASP A 83 5.30 8.66 -17.93
CA ASP A 83 5.81 7.69 -16.96
C ASP A 83 4.69 6.76 -16.50
N ALA A 84 4.97 5.45 -16.50
CA ALA A 84 4.03 4.45 -16.02
C ALA A 84 3.84 4.51 -14.49
N LYS A 85 2.58 4.45 -14.09
CA LYS A 85 2.05 4.55 -12.73
C LYS A 85 1.14 3.35 -12.46
N LEU A 86 1.31 2.74 -11.30
CA LEU A 86 0.57 1.57 -10.85
C LEU A 86 -0.36 1.90 -9.68
N CYS A 87 -1.53 1.26 -9.66
CA CYS A 87 -2.47 1.26 -8.53
C CYS A 87 -3.11 -0.12 -8.33
N GLU A 88 -3.83 -0.30 -7.22
CA GLU A 88 -4.69 -1.47 -7.00
C GLU A 88 -5.76 -1.51 -8.10
N ALA A 89 -6.05 -2.68 -8.66
CA ALA A 89 -7.07 -2.81 -9.69
C ALA A 89 -8.45 -2.33 -9.20
N GLY A 90 -9.20 -1.65 -10.06
CA GLY A 90 -10.49 -1.04 -9.73
C GLY A 90 -10.39 0.23 -8.86
N LYS A 91 -9.18 0.76 -8.60
CA LYS A 91 -8.99 2.01 -7.84
C LYS A 91 -8.42 3.15 -8.65
N LEU A 92 -8.21 2.97 -9.95
CA LEU A 92 -7.63 4.01 -10.81
C LEU A 92 -8.39 5.33 -10.69
N ASP A 93 -9.71 5.33 -10.86
CA ASP A 93 -10.53 6.53 -10.78
C ASP A 93 -10.49 7.20 -9.39
N GLU A 94 -10.55 6.40 -8.32
CA GLU A 94 -10.52 6.89 -6.93
C GLU A 94 -9.17 7.56 -6.62
N VAL A 95 -8.07 6.92 -7.02
CA VAL A 95 -6.71 7.45 -6.82
C VAL A 95 -6.51 8.71 -7.68
N GLN A 96 -7.00 8.70 -8.92
CA GLN A 96 -6.92 9.84 -9.83
C GLN A 96 -7.69 11.05 -9.29
N GLN A 97 -8.91 10.86 -8.78
CA GLN A 97 -9.70 11.94 -8.18
C GLN A 97 -9.00 12.53 -6.96
N LYS A 98 -8.35 11.68 -6.13
CA LYS A 98 -7.57 12.12 -4.97
C LYS A 98 -6.31 12.90 -5.38
N GLU A 99 -5.59 12.49 -6.43
CA GLU A 99 -4.47 13.27 -6.99
C GLU A 99 -4.94 14.66 -7.46
N TYR A 100 -6.02 14.71 -8.26
CA TYR A 100 -6.57 15.98 -8.76
C TYR A 100 -7.04 16.90 -7.65
N SER A 101 -7.73 16.37 -6.64
CA SER A 101 -8.24 17.15 -5.50
C SER A 101 -7.09 17.79 -4.73
N ARG A 102 -5.95 17.09 -4.58
CA ARG A 102 -4.74 17.63 -3.93
C ARG A 102 -4.05 18.68 -4.79
N MET A 103 -4.00 18.50 -6.11
CA MET A 103 -3.46 19.51 -7.04
C MET A 103 -4.35 20.77 -7.09
N GLY A 104 -5.67 20.61 -7.06
CA GLY A 104 -6.65 21.69 -7.02
C GLY A 104 -6.66 22.44 -5.68
N ALA A 105 -6.55 21.73 -4.55
CA ALA A 105 -6.44 22.33 -3.23
C ALA A 105 -5.18 23.24 -3.10
N LYS A 106 -4.07 22.85 -3.73
CA LYS A 106 -2.85 23.68 -3.80
C LYS A 106 -3.05 24.98 -4.57
N LYS A 107 -3.96 25.03 -5.56
CA LYS A 107 -4.29 26.28 -6.27
C LYS A 107 -5.18 27.21 -5.42
N ASN A 108 -6.09 26.67 -4.61
CA ASN A 108 -6.99 27.46 -3.79
C ASN A 108 -6.35 28.00 -2.49
N GLN A 109 -5.30 27.37 -1.96
CA GLN A 109 -4.61 27.88 -0.75
C GLN A 109 -3.76 29.15 -0.98
N LYS A 110 -3.49 29.55 -2.22
CA LYS A 110 -2.76 30.81 -2.54
C LYS A 110 -3.65 32.07 -2.55
N LYS A 111 -4.96 31.97 -2.26
CA LYS A 111 -5.92 33.09 -2.36
C LYS A 111 -6.62 33.49 -1.05
N ASN A 112 -6.00 33.29 0.10
CA ASN A 112 -6.45 33.98 1.32
C ASN A 112 -5.45 35.08 1.71
N PRO A 113 -5.60 36.33 1.24
CA PRO A 113 -5.07 37.45 2.01
C PRO A 113 -5.82 37.45 3.34
N LYS A 114 -5.07 37.36 4.45
CA LYS A 114 -5.60 37.56 5.80
C LYS A 114 -6.42 38.84 5.79
N LYS A 115 -7.72 38.74 6.10
CA LYS A 115 -8.56 39.89 6.42
C LYS A 115 -8.87 39.82 7.91
N ASN A 116 -8.43 40.88 8.58
CA ASN A 116 -8.58 41.29 9.97
C ASN A 116 -7.74 40.54 11.00
#